data_AF-A0A1I6M3U0-F1
#
_entry.id   AF-A0A1I6M3U0-F1
#
_cell.length_a   1.000
_cell.length_b   1.000
_cell.length_c   1.000
_cell.angle_alpha   90.00
_cell.angle_beta   90.00
_cell.angle_gamma   90.00
#
_symmetry.space_group_name_H-M   'P 1'
#
loop_
_entity.id
_entity.type
_entity.pdbx_description
1 polymer ?
#
loop_
_entity_poly.entity_id
_entity_poly.type
_entity_poly.pdbx_seq_one_letter_code
_entity_poly.pdbx_strand_id
1 'polypeptide(L)'
;MPSATSGTDERVDETNDDGTDNRVDRRPEDRIDPSAVPDQADRVVVSFRAPEAEPDENDSWWIADSAWLRDGMTDPTYLRYLRYAHAGPVAVGDEWAEFVNCGCASPEDVVLRVERIDGGAAIGADTTIDVVARKDVVEADGDPTAETDL
;
A
#
# COMPACT_ATOMS: atom_id res chain seq x y z
N MET A 1 -51.29 40.94 -50.81
CA MET A 1 -51.37 41.09 -49.35
C MET A 1 -52.79 40.70 -48.93
N PRO A 2 -52.92 39.79 -47.96
CA PRO A 2 -53.02 40.20 -46.56
C PRO A 2 -51.97 39.55 -45.65
N SER A 3 -51.71 40.26 -44.55
CA SER A 3 -50.70 40.03 -43.53
C SER A 3 -51.26 39.34 -42.29
N ALA A 4 -50.34 38.72 -41.52
CA ALA A 4 -50.30 38.55 -40.06
C ALA A 4 -51.51 37.94 -39.31
N THR A 5 -51.27 36.82 -38.60
CA THR A 5 -51.03 36.80 -37.13
C THR A 5 -51.14 35.38 -36.60
N SER A 6 -50.21 34.98 -35.74
CA SER A 6 -50.50 34.30 -34.47
C SER A 6 -49.17 34.03 -33.78
N GLY A 7 -48.91 34.80 -32.73
CA GLY A 7 -47.94 34.43 -31.72
C GLY A 7 -48.49 33.32 -30.85
N THR A 8 -47.59 32.49 -30.33
CA THR A 8 -47.75 31.84 -29.05
C THR A 8 -46.50 32.14 -28.24
N ASP A 9 -46.71 32.99 -27.23
CA ASP A 9 -45.92 33.09 -26.01
C ASP A 9 -46.08 31.76 -25.27
N GLU A 10 -45.00 31.04 -25.01
CA GLU A 10 -44.96 30.22 -23.80
C GLU A 10 -43.55 30.21 -23.22
N ARG A 11 -43.48 30.81 -22.03
CA ARG A 11 -42.34 30.77 -21.12
C ARG A 11 -42.01 29.31 -20.82
N VAL A 12 -40.76 28.92 -21.06
CA VAL A 12 -40.15 27.83 -20.30
C VAL A 12 -39.15 28.44 -19.33
N ASP A 13 -39.62 28.44 -18.10
CA ASP A 13 -38.90 28.61 -16.86
C ASP A 13 -37.67 27.69 -16.84
N GLU A 14 -36.55 28.27 -16.42
CA GLU A 14 -35.54 27.67 -15.55
C GLU A 14 -35.41 26.13 -15.56
N THR A 15 -34.31 25.66 -16.15
CA THR A 15 -33.56 24.55 -15.55
C THR A 15 -32.08 24.83 -15.80
N ASN A 16 -31.50 25.63 -14.90
CA ASN A 16 -30.10 25.46 -14.54
C ASN A 16 -30.00 24.10 -13.86
N ASP A 17 -29.87 23.04 -14.65
CA ASP A 17 -29.35 21.78 -14.13
C ASP A 17 -27.91 21.68 -14.63
N ASP A 18 -27.04 22.31 -13.84
CA ASP A 18 -25.63 21.95 -13.73
C ASP A 18 -25.60 20.52 -13.17
N GLY A 19 -25.95 19.57 -14.04
CA GLY A 19 -25.76 18.15 -13.80
C GLY A 19 -24.29 17.86 -13.97
N THR A 20 -23.47 18.36 -13.05
CA THR A 20 -22.12 17.88 -12.81
C THR A 20 -22.25 16.36 -12.72
N ASP A 21 -21.77 15.67 -13.76
CA ASP A 21 -21.66 14.23 -13.84
C ASP A 21 -20.80 13.79 -12.65
N ASN A 22 -21.45 13.56 -11.52
CA ASN A 22 -20.85 12.98 -10.32
C ASN A 22 -20.66 11.48 -10.57
N ARG A 23 -20.08 11.13 -11.72
CA ARG A 23 -19.22 9.96 -11.81
C ARG A 23 -18.07 10.32 -10.89
N VAL A 24 -18.13 9.75 -9.69
CA VAL A 24 -16.98 9.59 -8.82
C VAL A 24 -16.01 8.66 -9.56
N ASP A 25 -15.41 9.19 -10.61
CA ASP A 25 -14.18 8.72 -11.21
C ASP A 25 -13.15 8.97 -10.11
N ARG A 26 -12.95 7.98 -9.25
CA ARG A 26 -11.86 7.98 -8.28
C ARG A 26 -10.57 8.01 -9.09
N ARG A 27 -10.14 9.21 -9.45
CA ARG A 27 -8.90 9.47 -10.16
C ARG A 27 -7.76 8.79 -9.39
N PRO A 28 -6.82 8.09 -10.06
CA PRO A 28 -5.63 7.50 -9.44
C PRO A 28 -4.62 8.57 -8.91
N GLU A 29 -5.09 9.77 -8.61
CA GLU A 29 -4.32 10.99 -8.34
C GLU A 29 -4.37 11.40 -6.86
N ASP A 30 -5.09 10.63 -6.02
CA ASP A 30 -4.99 10.67 -4.55
C ASP A 30 -3.79 9.85 -4.03
N ARG A 31 -2.81 9.56 -4.88
CA ARG A 31 -1.54 8.99 -4.42
C ARG A 31 -0.73 10.11 -3.78
N ILE A 32 -0.65 10.09 -2.47
CA ILE A 32 0.13 11.04 -1.67
C ILE A 32 1.54 11.14 -2.29
N ASP A 33 1.97 12.36 -2.64
CA ASP A 33 3.35 12.58 -3.08
C ASP A 33 4.26 12.27 -1.88
N PRO A 34 5.13 11.25 -1.96
CA PRO A 34 5.97 10.86 -0.83
C PRO A 34 6.92 11.97 -0.39
N SER A 35 7.23 12.93 -1.27
CA SER A 35 8.07 14.09 -0.95
C SER A 35 7.32 15.15 -0.12
N ALA A 36 5.98 15.13 -0.17
CA ALA A 36 5.12 16.05 0.56
C ALA A 36 4.65 15.49 1.92
N VAL A 37 5.01 14.24 2.24
CA VAL A 37 4.64 13.58 3.49
C VAL A 37 5.36 14.24 4.67
N PRO A 38 4.64 14.81 5.65
CA PRO A 38 5.23 15.25 6.90
C PRO A 38 5.45 14.05 7.83
N ASP A 39 6.33 14.20 8.84
CA ASP A 39 6.58 13.17 9.87
C ASP A 39 7.03 11.82 9.27
N GLN A 40 7.90 11.88 8.27
CA GLN A 40 8.43 10.69 7.62
C GLN A 40 9.22 9.86 8.62
N ALA A 41 8.92 8.57 8.68
CA ALA A 41 9.71 7.61 9.40
C ALA A 41 11.11 7.54 8.78
N ASP A 42 12.14 7.51 9.62
CA ASP A 42 13.51 7.27 9.21
C ASP A 42 13.65 5.85 8.66
N ARG A 43 12.96 4.91 9.34
CA ARG A 43 12.98 3.49 9.01
C ARG A 43 11.63 2.84 9.28
N VAL A 44 11.19 1.99 8.36
CA VAL A 44 10.05 1.09 8.52
C VAL A 44 10.53 -0.33 8.26
N VAL A 45 10.32 -1.21 9.24
CA VAL A 45 10.60 -2.64 9.10
C VAL A 45 9.30 -3.36 8.78
N VAL A 46 9.29 -4.08 7.68
CA VAL A 46 8.15 -4.88 7.25
C VAL A 46 8.52 -6.36 7.20
N SER A 47 7.63 -7.20 7.70
CA SER A 47 7.68 -8.65 7.49
C SER A 47 6.83 -9.05 6.29
N PHE A 48 7.10 -10.22 5.72
CA PHE A 48 6.28 -10.78 4.64
C PHE A 48 5.82 -12.20 4.94
N ARG A 49 4.62 -12.54 4.47
CA ARG A 49 4.04 -13.90 4.50
C ARG A 49 3.32 -14.22 3.19
N ALA A 50 3.10 -15.50 2.92
CA ALA A 50 2.18 -15.93 1.87
C ALA A 50 0.73 -15.58 2.27
N PRO A 51 -0.16 -15.22 1.33
CA PRO A 51 -1.54 -14.91 1.63
C PRO A 51 -2.32 -16.11 2.19
N GLU A 52 -1.91 -17.35 1.88
CA GLU A 52 -2.52 -18.55 2.47
C GLU A 52 -2.05 -18.87 3.90
N ALA A 53 -1.06 -18.13 4.42
CA ALA A 53 -0.64 -18.29 5.80
C ALA A 53 -1.60 -17.56 6.74
N GLU A 54 -2.20 -18.29 7.68
CA GLU A 54 -3.05 -17.71 8.72
C GLU A 54 -2.25 -16.67 9.55
N PRO A 55 -2.86 -15.53 9.94
CA PRO A 55 -2.14 -14.40 10.52
C PRO A 55 -1.49 -14.68 11.88
N ASP A 56 -2.04 -15.66 12.63
CA ASP A 56 -1.57 -16.11 13.94
C ASP A 56 -0.85 -17.48 13.88
N GLU A 57 -0.75 -18.11 12.71
CA GLU A 57 -0.06 -19.40 12.56
C GLU A 57 1.42 -19.17 12.25
N ASN A 58 2.24 -19.20 13.31
CA ASN A 58 3.69 -19.06 13.22
C ASN A 58 4.41 -20.26 12.58
N ASP A 59 3.71 -21.36 12.29
CA ASP A 59 4.34 -22.67 12.05
C ASP A 59 4.23 -23.24 10.63
N SER A 60 3.34 -22.76 9.75
CA SER A 60 3.22 -23.39 8.42
C SER A 60 4.13 -22.74 7.36
N TRP A 61 5.41 -23.13 7.40
CA TRP A 61 6.33 -23.37 6.27
C TRP A 61 5.67 -23.25 4.85
N TRP A 62 6.18 -22.58 3.81
CA TRP A 62 7.46 -21.90 3.56
C TRP A 62 7.51 -21.36 2.12
N ILE A 63 6.95 -20.18 1.88
CA ILE A 63 7.30 -19.39 0.69
C ILE A 63 8.26 -18.24 1.07
N ALA A 64 8.30 -17.86 2.36
CA ALA A 64 9.05 -16.69 2.82
C ALA A 64 10.59 -16.85 2.92
N ASP A 65 11.15 -18.06 2.83
CA ASP A 65 12.61 -18.28 2.91
C ASP A 65 13.24 -18.67 1.57
N SER A 66 12.46 -18.55 0.51
CA SER A 66 13.00 -18.52 -0.83
C SER A 66 14.00 -17.36 -0.90
N ALA A 67 15.30 -17.66 -0.92
CA ALA A 67 16.36 -16.64 -1.02
C ALA A 67 16.12 -15.69 -2.20
N TRP A 68 15.50 -16.18 -3.26
CA TRP A 68 15.09 -15.42 -4.44
C TRP A 68 13.89 -14.49 -4.21
N LEU A 69 12.93 -14.85 -3.34
CA LEU A 69 11.84 -13.96 -2.93
C LEU A 69 12.38 -12.84 -2.03
N ARG A 70 13.28 -13.17 -1.10
CA ARG A 70 14.00 -12.18 -0.29
C ARG A 70 14.80 -11.22 -1.15
N ASP A 71 15.52 -11.72 -2.15
CA ASP A 71 16.30 -10.90 -3.09
C ASP A 71 15.40 -9.91 -3.85
N GLY A 72 14.28 -10.37 -4.41
CA GLY A 72 13.30 -9.52 -5.10
C GLY A 72 12.65 -8.48 -4.19
N MET A 73 12.40 -8.83 -2.92
CA MET A 73 11.87 -7.90 -1.92
C MET A 73 12.88 -6.83 -1.48
N THR A 74 14.16 -7.16 -1.51
CA THR A 74 15.24 -6.20 -1.21
C THR A 74 15.70 -5.41 -2.43
N ASP A 75 15.12 -5.65 -3.62
CA ASP A 75 15.47 -4.92 -4.83
C ASP A 75 15.17 -3.42 -4.66
N PRO A 76 16.11 -2.51 -4.96
CA PRO A 76 15.91 -1.07 -4.80
C PRO A 76 14.71 -0.52 -5.58
N THR A 77 14.37 -1.13 -6.72
CA THR A 77 13.21 -0.76 -7.54
C THR A 77 11.91 -1.13 -6.84
N TYR A 78 11.87 -2.31 -6.22
CA TYR A 78 10.73 -2.78 -5.44
C TYR A 78 10.54 -1.95 -4.17
N LEU A 79 11.62 -1.68 -3.41
CA LEU A 79 11.57 -0.80 -2.24
C LEU A 79 11.17 0.63 -2.61
N ARG A 80 11.58 1.13 -3.78
CA ARG A 80 11.10 2.40 -4.31
C ARG A 80 9.61 2.34 -4.62
N TYR A 81 9.13 1.27 -5.23
CA TYR A 81 7.70 1.10 -5.49
C TYR A 81 6.90 1.13 -4.18
N LEU A 82 7.31 0.38 -3.15
CA LEU A 82 6.63 0.34 -1.85
C LEU A 82 6.50 1.72 -1.21
N ARG A 83 7.59 2.51 -1.21
CA ARG A 83 7.57 3.88 -0.66
C ARG A 83 6.55 4.78 -1.34
N TYR A 84 6.39 4.64 -2.65
CA TYR A 84 5.42 5.43 -3.38
C TYR A 84 4.01 4.84 -3.24
N ALA A 85 3.86 3.51 -3.16
CA ALA A 85 2.57 2.83 -3.10
C ALA A 85 1.88 3.09 -1.76
N HIS A 86 2.66 3.06 -0.68
CA HIS A 86 2.19 3.25 0.70
C HIS A 86 2.60 4.61 1.28
N ALA A 87 2.82 5.61 0.41
CA ALA A 87 3.14 6.95 0.86
C ALA A 87 1.99 7.51 1.73
N GLY A 88 2.32 8.06 2.90
CA GLY A 88 1.35 8.57 3.86
C GLY A 88 1.42 7.87 5.23
N PRO A 89 0.41 8.07 6.09
CA PRO A 89 0.39 7.55 7.45
C PRO A 89 0.54 6.02 7.49
N VAL A 90 1.34 5.52 8.42
CA VAL A 90 1.58 4.09 8.64
C VAL A 90 1.53 3.77 10.14
N ALA A 91 0.98 2.61 10.49
CA ALA A 91 0.95 2.09 11.84
C ALA A 91 1.57 0.69 11.93
N VAL A 92 2.14 0.37 13.10
CA VAL A 92 2.59 -0.99 13.39
C VAL A 92 1.38 -1.92 13.38
N GLY A 93 1.51 -3.05 12.67
CA GLY A 93 0.44 -4.01 12.44
C GLY A 93 -0.33 -3.80 11.14
N ASP A 94 -0.11 -2.70 10.41
CA ASP A 94 -0.71 -2.51 9.10
C ASP A 94 -0.30 -3.63 8.14
N GLU A 95 -1.26 -4.18 7.42
CA GLU A 95 -1.05 -5.25 6.44
C GLU A 95 -1.35 -4.75 5.02
N TRP A 96 -0.46 -5.05 4.08
CA TRP A 96 -0.58 -4.68 2.68
C TRP A 96 -0.50 -5.92 1.79
N ALA A 97 -1.52 -6.13 0.98
CA ALA A 97 -1.49 -7.14 -0.06
C ALA A 97 -0.66 -6.62 -1.24
N GLU A 98 0.44 -7.31 -1.52
CA GLU A 98 1.43 -6.94 -2.54
C GLU A 98 1.76 -8.13 -3.43
N PHE A 99 2.43 -7.86 -4.55
CA PHE A 99 2.95 -8.91 -5.41
C PHE A 99 4.42 -8.65 -5.72
N VAL A 100 5.25 -9.69 -5.64
CA VAL A 100 6.67 -9.61 -5.97
C VAL A 100 6.86 -10.15 -7.36
N ASN A 101 7.52 -9.37 -8.23
CA ASN A 101 7.89 -9.88 -9.54
C ASN A 101 9.18 -10.69 -9.43
N CYS A 102 9.08 -11.99 -9.68
CA CYS A 102 10.15 -12.97 -9.51
C CYS A 102 11.05 -13.10 -10.76
N GLY A 103 11.04 -12.09 -11.66
CA GLY A 103 11.80 -12.10 -12.90
C GLY A 103 11.14 -12.96 -13.99
N CYS A 104 11.69 -14.14 -14.28
CA CYS A 104 11.22 -15.02 -15.36
C CYS A 104 10.05 -15.94 -14.96
N ALA A 105 9.71 -15.98 -13.68
CA ALA A 105 8.56 -16.69 -13.16
C ALA A 105 7.35 -15.77 -13.02
N SER A 106 6.17 -16.36 -12.77
CA SER A 106 4.95 -15.62 -12.46
C SER A 106 5.15 -14.75 -11.21
N PRO A 107 4.55 -13.55 -11.15
CA PRO A 107 4.48 -12.79 -9.91
C PRO A 107 3.87 -13.62 -8.79
N GLU A 108 4.39 -13.44 -7.58
CA GLU A 108 3.91 -14.13 -6.39
C GLU A 108 3.23 -13.14 -5.47
N ASP A 109 2.01 -13.48 -5.03
CA ASP A 109 1.24 -12.68 -4.08
C ASP A 109 1.83 -12.87 -2.67
N VAL A 110 2.00 -11.76 -1.96
CA VAL A 110 2.53 -11.70 -0.60
C VAL A 110 1.73 -10.71 0.23
N VAL A 111 1.71 -10.93 1.54
CA VAL A 111 1.20 -9.95 2.49
C VAL A 111 2.38 -9.37 3.25
N LEU A 112 2.59 -8.06 3.10
CA LEU A 112 3.52 -7.29 3.91
C LEU A 112 2.84 -6.85 5.19
N ARG A 113 3.54 -6.91 6.32
CA ARG A 113 3.07 -6.36 7.59
C ARG A 113 4.11 -5.43 8.18
N VAL A 114 3.67 -4.27 8.66
CA VAL A 114 4.52 -3.33 9.38
C VAL A 114 4.79 -3.88 10.77
N GLU A 115 6.06 -4.13 11.08
CA GLU A 115 6.48 -4.64 12.39
C GLU A 115 7.06 -3.53 13.27
N ARG A 116 7.75 -2.57 12.65
CA ARG A 116 8.38 -1.47 13.38
C ARG A 116 8.41 -0.21 12.53
N ILE A 117 8.25 0.92 13.20
CA ILE A 117 8.42 2.26 12.64
C ILE A 117 9.36 3.03 13.58
N ASP A 118 10.43 3.59 13.04
CA ASP A 118 11.39 4.43 13.76
C ASP A 118 11.38 5.86 13.19
N GLY A 119 11.43 6.86 14.07
CA GLY A 119 11.60 8.28 13.71
C GLY A 119 10.31 9.09 13.53
N GLY A 120 9.30 8.52 12.86
CA GLY A 120 8.04 9.20 12.50
C GLY A 120 6.86 8.22 12.40
N ALA A 121 5.75 8.65 11.80
CA ALA A 121 4.52 7.84 11.65
C ALA A 121 3.98 7.79 10.21
N ALA A 122 4.79 8.17 9.22
CA ALA A 122 4.40 8.15 7.81
C ALA A 122 5.52 7.65 6.90
N ILE A 123 5.18 7.01 5.78
CA ILE A 123 6.13 6.64 4.73
C ILE A 123 6.22 7.79 3.75
N GLY A 124 7.43 8.30 3.55
CA GLY A 124 7.72 9.31 2.54
C GLY A 124 8.92 8.96 1.67
N ALA A 125 9.41 9.95 0.92
CA ALA A 125 10.47 9.76 -0.07
C ALA A 125 11.80 9.35 0.58
N ASP A 126 12.06 9.87 1.78
CA ASP A 126 13.30 9.67 2.54
C ASP A 126 13.24 8.47 3.49
N THR A 127 12.06 7.86 3.65
CA THR A 127 11.87 6.69 4.51
C THR A 127 12.66 5.50 3.98
N THR A 128 13.42 4.83 4.85
CA THR A 128 14.07 3.55 4.52
C THR A 128 13.11 2.41 4.83
N ILE A 129 12.83 1.53 3.87
CA ILE A 129 12.03 0.32 4.08
C ILE A 129 12.97 -0.88 4.13
N ASP A 130 12.95 -1.62 5.24
CA ASP A 130 13.66 -2.88 5.41
C ASP A 130 12.68 -4.05 5.42
N VAL A 131 12.90 -5.00 4.52
CA VAL A 131 12.10 -6.23 4.46
C VAL A 131 12.83 -7.36 5.17
N VAL A 132 12.17 -7.97 6.15
CA VAL A 132 12.68 -9.11 6.92
C VAL A 132 11.71 -10.28 6.85
N ALA A 133 12.21 -11.51 7.05
CA ALA A 133 11.29 -12.63 7.19
C ALA A 133 10.54 -12.49 8.52
N ARG A 134 9.24 -12.84 8.56
CA ARG A 134 8.45 -12.76 9.80
C ARG A 134 9.05 -13.58 10.94
N LYS A 135 9.67 -14.73 10.63
CA LYS A 135 10.44 -15.52 11.60
C LYS A 135 11.52 -14.68 12.30
N ASP A 136 12.24 -13.83 11.57
CA ASP A 136 13.36 -13.05 12.11
C ASP A 136 12.85 -12.02 13.15
N VAL A 137 11.58 -11.61 13.03
CA VAL A 137 10.89 -10.69 13.97
C VAL A 137 10.29 -11.46 15.14
N VAL A 138 9.55 -12.53 14.88
CA VAL A 138 8.94 -13.37 15.92
C VAL A 138 10.00 -13.98 16.84
N GLU A 139 11.14 -14.42 16.31
CA GLU A 139 12.26 -14.91 17.11
C GLU A 139 12.91 -13.78 17.93
N ALA A 140 12.93 -12.54 17.41
CA ALA A 140 13.46 -11.38 18.13
C ALA A 140 12.54 -10.87 19.25
N ASP A 141 11.22 -10.98 19.09
CA ASP A 141 10.22 -10.64 20.10
C ASP A 141 9.92 -11.81 21.06
N GLY A 142 10.24 -13.03 20.64
CA GLY A 142 9.90 -14.29 21.31
C GLY A 142 10.93 -14.85 22.27
N ASP A 143 12.16 -14.32 22.35
CA ASP A 143 13.19 -14.95 23.17
C ASP A 143 14.16 -13.99 23.89
N PRO A 144 14.02 -13.85 25.23
CA PRO A 144 15.12 -13.53 26.12
C PRO A 144 15.79 -14.77 26.74
N THR A 145 15.57 -16.00 26.25
CA THR A 145 16.04 -17.25 26.89
C THR A 145 16.40 -18.41 25.94
N ALA A 146 17.26 -18.17 24.95
CA ALA A 146 18.03 -19.21 24.27
C ALA A 146 19.51 -18.99 24.55
N GLU A 147 19.84 -18.62 25.80
CA GLU A 147 21.14 -18.90 26.38
C GLU A 147 21.02 -20.13 27.29
N THR A 148 21.86 -21.13 27.00
CA THR A 148 22.45 -22.11 27.94
C THR A 148 21.85 -23.52 28.01
N ASP A 149 22.61 -24.44 27.37
CA ASP A 149 22.97 -25.79 27.84
C ASP A 149 21.98 -26.96 27.62
N LEU A 150 22.37 -27.88 26.72
CA LEU A 150 22.65 -29.30 27.02
C LEU A 150 23.22 -30.05 25.81
#